data_AF-A0A172TYW8-F1
#
_entry.id   AF-A0A172TYW8-F1
#
_cell.length_a   1.000
_cell.length_b   1.000
_cell.length_c   1.000
_cell.angle_alpha   90.00
_cell.angle_beta   90.00
_cell.angle_gamma   90.00
#
_symmetry.space_group_name_H-M   'P 1'
#
loop_
_entity.id
_entity.type
_entity.pdbx_description
1 polymer ?
#
loop_
_entity_poly.entity_id
_entity_poly.type
_entity_poly.pdbx_seq_one_letter_code
_entity_poly.pdbx_strand_id
1 'polypeptide(L)'
;METILELTEKEIIQANAEYVLGMYDMYGNDQEIVDMLKMKGLSNAIVQSVLIEVKKPAYIKRVKQAKVMIGISSVLLLVFLVLPYLFIHFTETATSTPPIQSESITANQTNASFSSGTVEGVLTVFALFLMRIGFYVILLGVSQLAIGTYLFFKYKKLLRNV
;
A
#
# COMPACT_ATOMS: atom_id res chain seq x y z
N MET A 1 -29.70 -47.22 13.52
CA MET A 1 -29.56 -46.49 14.80
C MET A 1 -28.35 -45.59 14.62
N GLU A 2 -28.57 -44.41 14.05
CA GLU A 2 -27.48 -43.46 13.81
C GLU A 2 -27.02 -42.92 15.16
N THR A 3 -25.79 -43.21 15.53
CA THR A 3 -25.08 -42.52 16.60
C THR A 3 -24.96 -41.06 16.20
N ILE A 4 -25.89 -40.24 16.68
CA ILE A 4 -25.73 -38.80 16.78
C ILE A 4 -24.50 -38.62 17.67
N LEU A 5 -23.33 -38.42 17.06
CA LEU A 5 -22.12 -37.99 17.75
C LEU A 5 -22.49 -36.68 18.46
N GLU A 6 -22.65 -36.76 19.79
CA GLU A 6 -22.60 -35.58 20.66
C GLU A 6 -21.22 -34.95 20.46
N LEU A 7 -21.12 -34.10 19.45
CA LEU A 7 -19.97 -33.23 19.28
C LEU A 7 -19.85 -32.41 20.56
N THR A 8 -18.67 -32.48 21.16
CA THR A 8 -18.38 -31.71 22.37
C THR A 8 -18.51 -30.23 22.06
N GLU A 9 -18.90 -29.42 23.05
CA GLU A 9 -19.08 -27.97 22.88
C GLU A 9 -17.85 -27.30 22.24
N LYS A 10 -16.64 -27.80 22.54
CA LYS A 10 -15.39 -27.37 21.92
C LYS A 10 -15.32 -27.63 20.42
N GLU A 11 -15.74 -28.80 19.96
CA GLU A 11 -15.72 -29.14 18.53
C GLU A 11 -16.75 -28.31 17.75
N ILE A 12 -17.90 -28.03 18.36
CA ILE A 12 -18.92 -27.13 17.79
C ILE A 12 -18.34 -25.71 17.64
N ILE A 13 -17.62 -25.22 18.65
CA ILE A 13 -16.96 -23.90 18.60
C ILE A 13 -15.90 -23.88 17.51
N GLN A 14 -15.04 -24.90 17.44
CA GLN A 14 -13.93 -24.94 16.49
C GLN A 14 -14.41 -25.06 15.04
N ALA A 15 -15.38 -25.94 14.75
CA ALA A 15 -15.93 -26.10 13.42
C ALA A 15 -16.62 -24.82 12.91
N ASN A 16 -17.36 -24.13 13.78
CA ASN A 16 -17.97 -22.85 13.42
C ASN A 16 -16.93 -21.73 13.29
N ALA A 17 -15.87 -21.74 14.11
CA ALA A 17 -14.77 -20.78 13.98
C ALA A 17 -14.05 -20.93 12.64
N GLU A 18 -13.71 -22.16 12.23
CA GLU A 18 -13.08 -22.43 10.93
C GLU A 18 -13.98 -22.02 9.75
N TYR A 19 -15.28 -22.31 9.83
CA TYR A 19 -16.25 -21.87 8.84
C TYR A 19 -16.30 -20.34 8.71
N VAL A 20 -16.38 -19.63 9.85
CA VAL A 20 -16.39 -18.16 9.87
C VAL A 20 -15.06 -17.62 9.34
N LEU A 21 -13.93 -18.24 9.67
CA LEU A 21 -12.61 -17.86 9.16
C LEU A 21 -12.51 -17.98 7.64
N GLY A 22 -13.07 -19.04 7.05
CA GLY A 22 -13.11 -19.23 5.61
C GLY A 22 -13.95 -18.17 4.88
N MET A 23 -14.97 -17.63 5.53
CA MET A 23 -15.85 -16.60 4.99
C MET A 23 -15.59 -15.19 5.53
N TYR A 24 -14.55 -15.01 6.36
CA TYR A 24 -14.33 -13.76 7.10
C TYR A 24 -14.15 -12.56 6.16
N ASP A 25 -13.56 -12.77 4.98
CA ASP A 25 -13.36 -11.74 3.97
C ASP A 25 -14.67 -11.32 3.27
N MET A 26 -15.75 -12.10 3.39
CA MET A 26 -17.07 -11.79 2.81
C MET A 26 -17.96 -10.95 3.73
N TYR A 27 -17.63 -10.88 5.03
CA TYR A 27 -18.41 -10.11 6.00
C TYR A 27 -17.82 -8.71 6.17
N GLY A 28 -18.67 -7.69 6.03
CA GLY A 28 -18.28 -6.29 6.20
C GLY A 28 -18.14 -5.89 7.67
N ASN A 29 -18.86 -6.58 8.56
CA ASN A 29 -18.96 -6.25 9.98
C ASN A 29 -19.06 -7.51 10.86
N ASP A 30 -18.51 -7.43 12.08
CA ASP A 30 -18.66 -8.45 13.14
C ASP A 30 -20.15 -8.76 13.43
N GLN A 31 -21.06 -7.79 13.24
CA GLN A 31 -22.50 -7.99 13.45
C GLN A 31 -23.10 -9.00 12.47
N GLU A 32 -22.67 -9.02 11.21
CA GLU A 32 -23.17 -9.98 10.20
C GLU A 32 -22.76 -11.40 10.57
N ILE A 33 -21.56 -11.58 11.15
CA ILE A 33 -21.08 -12.85 11.67
C ILE A 33 -21.94 -13.30 12.85
N VAL A 34 -22.25 -12.38 13.78
CA VAL A 34 -23.13 -12.66 14.94
C VAL A 34 -24.51 -13.09 14.48
N ASP A 35 -25.10 -12.37 13.51
CA ASP A 35 -26.44 -12.66 13.01
C ASP A 35 -26.47 -14.01 12.27
N MET A 36 -25.45 -14.33 11.48
CA MET A 36 -25.31 -15.63 10.82
C MET A 36 -25.18 -16.79 11.83
N LEU A 37 -24.35 -16.64 12.87
CA LEU A 37 -24.20 -17.67 13.90
C LEU A 37 -25.51 -17.85 14.70
N LYS A 38 -26.24 -16.76 14.96
CA LYS A 38 -27.58 -16.82 15.58
C LYS A 38 -28.61 -17.50 14.67
N MET A 39 -28.58 -17.25 13.36
CA MET A 39 -29.44 -17.93 12.38
C MET A 39 -29.18 -19.44 12.31
N LYS A 40 -27.94 -19.89 12.60
CA LYS A 40 -27.60 -21.31 12.77
C LYS A 40 -28.13 -21.93 14.09
N GLY A 41 -28.79 -21.14 14.95
CA GLY A 41 -29.34 -21.61 16.22
C GLY A 41 -28.32 -21.66 17.37
N LEU A 42 -27.14 -21.04 17.21
CA LEU A 42 -26.13 -21.01 18.28
C LEU A 42 -26.56 -20.06 19.41
N SER A 43 -26.32 -20.47 20.65
CA SER A 43 -26.59 -19.64 21.83
C SER A 43 -25.63 -18.45 21.88
N ASN A 44 -26.06 -17.34 22.50
CA ASN A 44 -25.22 -16.13 22.61
C ASN A 44 -23.85 -16.40 23.26
N ALA A 45 -23.77 -17.35 24.19
CA ALA A 45 -22.51 -17.73 24.84
C ALA A 45 -21.54 -18.39 23.83
N ILE A 46 -22.03 -19.35 23.04
CA ILE A 46 -21.23 -20.05 22.03
C ILE A 46 -20.82 -19.08 20.92
N VAL A 47 -21.73 -18.19 20.49
CA VAL A 47 -21.44 -17.15 19.50
C VAL A 47 -20.27 -16.27 19.94
N GLN A 48 -20.24 -15.83 21.20
CA GLN A 48 -19.12 -15.03 21.71
C GLN A 48 -17.81 -15.81 21.74
N SER A 49 -17.84 -17.08 22.17
CA SER A 49 -16.65 -17.95 22.16
C SER A 49 -16.10 -18.14 20.76
N VAL A 50 -16.97 -18.39 19.76
CA VAL A 50 -16.58 -18.47 18.35
C VAL A 50 -15.99 -17.14 17.88
N LEU A 51 -16.60 -16.01 18.24
CA LEU A 51 -16.09 -14.69 17.84
C LEU A 51 -14.69 -14.41 18.39
N ILE A 52 -14.43 -14.78 19.64
CA ILE A 52 -13.13 -14.62 20.28
C ILE A 52 -12.08 -15.48 19.56
N GLU A 53 -12.44 -16.72 19.24
CA GLU A 53 -11.56 -17.67 18.57
C GLU A 53 -11.25 -17.24 17.13
N VAL A 54 -12.22 -16.68 16.42
CA VAL A 54 -12.06 -16.13 15.05
C VAL A 54 -11.24 -14.84 15.04
N LYS A 55 -11.38 -13.98 16.06
CA LYS A 55 -10.71 -12.68 16.11
C LYS A 55 -9.20 -12.77 16.12
N LYS A 56 -8.62 -13.77 16.81
CA LYS A 56 -7.15 -13.97 16.88
C LYS A 56 -6.52 -14.24 15.49
N PRO A 57 -6.92 -15.28 14.73
CA PRO A 57 -6.37 -15.58 13.42
C PRO A 57 -6.72 -14.53 12.37
N ALA A 58 -7.94 -13.97 12.39
CA ALA A 58 -8.32 -12.87 11.50
C ALA A 58 -7.41 -11.64 11.70
N TYR A 59 -7.09 -11.32 12.97
CA TYR A 59 -6.17 -10.26 13.32
C TYR A 59 -4.76 -10.51 12.77
N ILE A 60 -4.22 -11.72 12.95
CA ILE A 60 -2.89 -12.09 12.44
C ILE A 60 -2.83 -11.93 10.92
N LYS A 61 -3.88 -12.36 10.21
CA LYS A 61 -3.99 -12.21 8.74
C LYS A 61 -3.96 -10.73 8.32
N ARG A 62 -4.73 -9.87 9.00
CA ARG A 62 -4.76 -8.40 8.74
C ARG A 62 -3.42 -7.73 9.02
N VAL A 63 -2.74 -8.09 10.11
CA VAL A 63 -1.39 -7.57 10.42
C VAL A 63 -0.38 -8.00 9.35
N LYS A 64 -0.45 -9.25 8.88
CA LYS A 64 0.43 -9.75 7.82
C LYS A 64 0.21 -9.00 6.51
N GLN A 65 -1.05 -8.78 6.11
CA GLN A 65 -1.39 -7.97 4.93
C GLN A 65 -0.90 -6.52 5.07
N ALA A 66 -1.11 -5.89 6.23
CA ALA A 66 -0.64 -4.53 6.49
C ALA A 66 0.88 -4.42 6.39
N LYS A 67 1.64 -5.39 6.93
CA LYS A 67 3.11 -5.42 6.79
C LYS A 67 3.56 -5.48 5.33
N VAL A 68 2.90 -6.29 4.50
CA VAL A 68 3.21 -6.38 3.06
C VAL A 68 2.92 -5.06 2.35
N MET A 69 1.76 -4.45 2.63
CA MET A 69 1.39 -3.13 2.09
C MET A 69 2.39 -2.03 2.45
N ILE A 70 2.87 -2.02 3.70
CA ILE A 70 3.91 -1.07 4.15
C ILE A 70 5.22 -1.29 3.38
N GLY A 71 5.62 -2.55 3.19
CA GLY A 71 6.82 -2.90 2.42
C GLY A 71 6.75 -2.40 0.98
N ILE A 72 5.64 -2.69 0.28
CA ILE A 72 5.41 -2.25 -1.11
C ILE A 72 5.43 -0.71 -1.20
N SER A 73 4.75 -0.04 -0.26
CA SER A 73 4.68 1.43 -0.22
C SER A 73 6.05 2.06 0.00
N SER A 74 6.89 1.46 0.85
CA SER A 74 8.27 1.90 1.10
C SER A 74 9.13 1.80 -0.16
N VAL A 75 9.04 0.69 -0.90
CA VAL A 75 9.79 0.50 -2.15
C VAL A 75 9.35 1.51 -3.20
N LEU A 76 8.03 1.70 -3.38
CA LEU A 76 7.50 2.71 -4.30
C LEU A 76 8.02 4.12 -3.97
N LEU A 77 8.02 4.49 -2.69
CA LEU A 77 8.52 5.81 -2.26
C LEU A 77 10.01 6.01 -2.60
N LEU A 78 10.83 4.98 -2.41
CA LEU A 78 12.25 5.00 -2.80
C LEU A 78 12.42 5.17 -4.30
N VAL A 79 11.67 4.40 -5.10
CA VAL A 79 11.70 4.49 -6.57
C VAL A 79 11.36 5.92 -7.02
N PHE A 80 10.29 6.52 -6.48
CA PHE A 80 9.89 7.88 -6.81
C PHE A 80 10.87 8.97 -6.32
N LEU A 81 11.68 8.72 -5.30
CA LEU A 81 12.72 9.64 -4.84
C LEU A 81 14.02 9.54 -5.66
N VAL A 82 14.43 8.31 -6.00
CA VAL A 82 15.72 8.06 -6.65
C VAL A 82 15.68 8.29 -8.16
N LEU A 83 14.59 7.94 -8.84
CA LEU A 83 14.48 8.11 -10.30
C LEU A 83 14.63 9.57 -10.77
N PRO A 84 13.97 10.56 -10.15
CA PRO A 84 14.14 11.96 -10.56
C PRO A 84 15.57 12.44 -10.37
N TYR A 85 16.23 12.04 -9.28
CA TYR A 85 17.62 12.40 -9.02
C TYR A 85 18.56 11.83 -10.08
N LEU A 86 18.40 10.55 -10.43
CA LEU A 86 19.16 9.93 -11.52
C LEU A 86 18.90 10.62 -12.85
N PHE A 87 17.64 10.95 -13.16
CA PHE A 87 17.27 11.61 -14.41
C PHE A 87 17.97 12.95 -14.57
N ILE A 88 17.96 13.80 -13.52
CA ILE A 88 18.67 15.10 -13.53
C ILE A 88 20.17 14.90 -13.78
N HIS A 89 20.80 14.00 -13.04
CA HIS A 89 22.23 13.75 -13.16
C HIS A 89 22.63 13.19 -14.54
N PHE A 90 21.79 12.34 -15.17
CA PHE A 90 22.03 11.86 -16.53
C PHE A 90 21.82 12.94 -17.59
N THR A 91 20.88 13.87 -17.39
CA THR A 91 20.71 15.01 -18.30
C THR A 91 21.87 16.00 -18.22
N GLU A 92 22.44 16.24 -17.04
CA GLU A 92 23.60 17.13 -16.87
C GLU A 92 24.85 16.58 -17.59
N THR A 93 25.12 15.28 -17.48
CA THR A 93 26.28 14.64 -18.14
C THR A 93 26.14 14.53 -19.66
N ALA A 94 24.92 14.43 -20.19
CA ALA A 94 24.69 14.43 -21.63
C ALA A 94 24.90 15.82 -22.27
N THR A 95 24.71 16.89 -21.50
CA THR A 95 24.77 18.28 -22.01
C THR A 95 26.18 18.88 -21.93
N SER A 96 27.09 18.27 -21.17
CA SER A 96 28.52 18.63 -21.15
C SER A 96 29.27 18.05 -22.36
N THR A 97 28.86 18.41 -23.58
CA THR A 97 29.72 18.20 -24.74
C THR A 97 30.81 19.28 -24.71
N PRO A 98 32.12 18.94 -24.74
CA PRO A 98 33.17 19.95 -24.72
C PRO A 98 33.01 20.90 -25.92
N PRO A 99 33.32 22.20 -25.78
CA PRO A 99 33.23 23.13 -26.89
C PRO A 99 34.12 22.63 -28.01
N ILE A 100 33.51 22.31 -29.16
CA ILE A 100 34.23 22.04 -30.39
C ILE A 100 34.94 23.34 -30.76
N GLN A 101 36.24 23.44 -30.47
CA GLN A 101 37.10 24.47 -31.02
C GLN A 101 37.12 24.30 -32.53
N SER A 102 36.19 25.00 -33.19
CA SER A 102 36.09 25.07 -34.63
C SER A 102 37.00 26.22 -35.06
N GLU A 103 38.21 25.90 -35.52
CA GLU A 103 38.98 26.86 -36.31
C GLU A 103 38.15 27.28 -37.53
N SER A 104 38.17 28.58 -37.78
CA SER A 104 37.33 29.30 -38.73
C SER A 104 37.39 28.77 -40.16
N ILE A 105 36.23 28.45 -40.73
CA ILE A 105 36.03 28.52 -42.19
C ILE A 105 34.76 29.33 -42.46
N THR A 106 34.97 30.47 -43.11
CA THR A 106 33.99 31.49 -43.48
C THR A 106 33.01 30.98 -44.55
N ALA A 107 31.76 31.43 -44.40
CA ALA A 107 30.70 31.60 -45.41
C ALA A 107 29.53 30.57 -45.40
N ASN A 108 28.33 31.16 -45.22
CA ASN A 108 26.99 30.57 -45.32
C ASN A 108 26.56 29.57 -44.24
N GLN A 109 26.27 30.10 -43.05
CA GLN A 109 25.29 29.50 -42.14
C GLN A 109 24.20 30.52 -41.79
N THR A 110 23.26 30.73 -42.71
CA THR A 110 21.92 31.16 -42.34
C THR A 110 21.10 29.90 -42.05
N ASN A 111 20.55 29.82 -40.83
CA ASN A 111 19.51 28.89 -40.39
C ASN A 111 20.00 27.59 -39.73
N ALA A 112 20.68 27.70 -38.58
CA ALA A 112 20.62 26.66 -37.56
C ALA A 112 20.75 27.23 -36.14
N SER A 113 20.17 28.41 -35.89
CA SER A 113 19.90 28.87 -34.53
C SER A 113 18.61 28.20 -34.04
N PHE A 114 18.62 26.87 -33.92
CA PHE A 114 17.58 26.18 -33.16
C PHE A 114 17.79 26.60 -31.70
N SER A 115 16.99 27.57 -31.29
CA SER A 115 16.97 28.24 -30.00
C SER A 115 17.22 27.26 -28.84
N SER A 116 18.41 27.34 -28.25
CA SER A 116 18.76 26.65 -26.99
C SER A 116 17.75 26.96 -25.88
N GLY A 117 17.11 28.13 -25.92
CA GLY A 117 16.06 28.53 -24.98
C GLY A 117 14.79 27.67 -25.03
N THR A 118 14.48 27.04 -26.18
CA THR A 118 13.32 26.13 -26.28
C THR A 118 13.56 24.80 -25.58
N VAL A 119 14.79 24.27 -25.65
CA VAL A 119 15.15 23.01 -25.00
C VAL A 119 15.28 23.19 -23.49
N GLU A 120 15.93 24.26 -23.05
CA GLU A 120 16.04 24.61 -21.62
C GLU A 120 14.67 24.89 -20.99
N GLY A 121 13.78 25.59 -21.70
CA GLY A 121 12.41 25.86 -21.26
C GLY A 121 11.55 24.60 -21.11
N VAL A 122 11.64 23.67 -22.05
CA VAL A 122 10.94 22.37 -21.95
C VAL A 122 11.49 21.56 -20.78
N LEU A 123 12.81 21.57 -20.55
CA LEU A 123 13.43 20.86 -19.43
C LEU A 123 13.00 21.44 -18.08
N THR A 124 12.90 22.77 -17.95
CA THR A 124 12.45 23.42 -16.70
C THR A 124 10.98 23.13 -16.42
N VAL A 125 10.10 23.20 -17.43
CA VAL A 125 8.68 22.85 -17.27
C VAL A 125 8.52 21.38 -16.89
N PHE A 126 9.30 20.48 -17.50
CA PHE A 126 9.31 19.06 -17.17
C PHE A 126 9.82 18.80 -15.74
N ALA A 127 10.88 19.48 -15.31
CA ALA A 127 11.40 19.38 -13.94
C ALA A 127 10.37 19.86 -12.90
N LEU A 128 9.69 20.99 -13.15
CA LEU A 128 8.62 21.49 -12.28
C LEU A 128 7.43 20.52 -12.21
N PHE A 129 7.10 19.86 -13.32
CA PHE A 129 6.06 18.84 -13.37
C PHE A 129 6.44 17.61 -12.53
N LEU A 130 7.68 17.10 -12.66
CA LEU A 130 8.19 16.01 -11.84
C LEU A 130 8.24 16.38 -10.34
N MET A 131 8.62 17.61 -10.01
CA MET A 131 8.65 18.09 -8.62
C MET A 131 7.24 18.13 -8.00
N ARG A 132 6.22 18.55 -8.77
CA ARG A 132 4.81 18.48 -8.34
C ARG A 132 4.36 17.04 -8.12
N ILE A 133 4.67 16.13 -9.05
CA ILE A 133 4.35 14.70 -8.90
C ILE A 133 5.02 14.13 -7.65
N GLY A 134 6.30 14.43 -7.44
CA GLY A 134 7.04 14.01 -6.24
C GLY A 134 6.37 14.49 -4.96
N PHE A 135 5.91 15.75 -4.91
CA PHE A 135 5.17 16.29 -3.77
C PHE A 135 3.87 15.52 -3.49
N TYR A 136 3.09 15.18 -4.53
CA TYR A 136 1.87 14.37 -4.36
C TYR A 136 2.18 12.95 -3.86
N VAL A 137 3.26 12.32 -4.37
CA VAL A 137 3.68 11.00 -3.92
C VAL A 137 4.12 11.03 -2.45
N ILE A 138 4.85 12.07 -2.02
CA ILE A 138 5.23 12.25 -0.61
C ILE A 138 3.98 12.43 0.26
N LEU A 139 3.03 13.26 -0.15
CA LEU A 139 1.75 13.45 0.56
C LEU A 139 0.97 12.14 0.71
N LEU A 140 0.89 11.35 -0.35
CA LEU A 140 0.26 10.03 -0.32
C LEU A 140 1.01 9.07 0.61
N GLY A 141 2.35 9.06 0.55
CA GLY A 141 3.20 8.26 1.43
C GLY A 141 3.01 8.60 2.90
N VAL A 142 3.02 9.88 3.26
CA VAL A 142 2.77 10.36 4.63
C VAL A 142 1.35 10.00 5.09
N SER A 143 0.36 10.13 4.20
CA SER A 143 -1.03 9.76 4.50
C SER A 143 -1.17 8.25 4.77
N GLN A 144 -0.54 7.41 3.95
CA GLN A 144 -0.53 5.95 4.15
C GLN A 144 0.19 5.56 5.45
N LEU A 145 1.31 6.22 5.76
CA LEU A 145 2.06 5.99 6.99
C LEU A 145 1.23 6.39 8.21
N ALA A 146 0.54 7.53 8.16
CA ALA A 146 -0.37 7.98 9.21
C ALA A 146 -1.53 6.98 9.42
N ILE A 147 -2.17 6.52 8.34
CA ILE A 147 -3.24 5.51 8.42
C ILE A 147 -2.72 4.19 8.99
N GLY A 148 -1.57 3.71 8.52
CA GLY A 148 -0.94 2.48 9.02
C GLY A 148 -0.60 2.57 10.51
N THR A 149 -0.05 3.71 10.94
CA THR A 149 0.31 3.96 12.34
C THR A 149 -0.95 4.07 13.21
N TYR A 150 -1.98 4.78 12.74
CA TYR A 150 -3.27 4.88 13.41
C TYR A 150 -3.92 3.50 13.61
N LEU A 151 -3.98 2.69 12.55
CA LEU A 151 -4.50 1.33 12.62
C LEU A 151 -3.69 0.50 13.62
N PHE A 152 -2.36 0.54 13.55
CA PHE A 152 -1.49 -0.18 14.49
C PHE A 152 -1.79 0.16 15.95
N PHE A 153 -1.92 1.45 16.30
CA PHE A 153 -2.26 1.87 17.67
C PHE A 153 -3.68 1.48 18.08
N LYS A 154 -4.66 1.65 17.18
CA LYS A 154 -6.05 1.25 17.44
C LYS A 154 -6.14 -0.25 17.74
N TYR A 155 -5.45 -1.07 16.96
CA TYR A 155 -5.42 -2.52 17.13
C TYR A 155 -4.62 -2.96 18.36
N LYS A 156 -3.50 -2.29 18.68
CA LYS A 156 -2.74 -2.54 19.91
C LYS A 156 -3.59 -2.28 21.16
N LYS A 157 -4.48 -1.28 21.14
CA LYS A 157 -5.38 -0.98 22.25
C LYS A 157 -6.47 -2.06 22.43
N LEU A 158 -7.02 -2.59 21.34
CA LEU A 158 -7.98 -3.70 21.37
C LEU A 158 -7.37 -4.96 22.01
N LEU A 159 -6.11 -5.28 21.70
CA LEU A 159 -5.38 -6.41 22.28
C LEU A 159 -5.10 -6.29 23.79
N ARG A 160 -5.10 -5.08 24.35
CA ARG A 160 -4.87 -4.89 25.80
C ARG A 160 -6.15 -5.10 26.62
N ASN A 161 -7.32 -5.05 25.96
CA ASN A 161 -8.63 -5.16 26.58
C ASN A 161 -9.28 -6.54 26.38
N VAL A 162 -8.56 -7.48 25.76
CA VAL A 162 -8.90 -8.91 25.65
C VAL A 162 -7.95 -9.67 26.55
#